data_AF-A0AAD0KLP1-F1
#
_entry.id   AF-A0AAD0KLP1-F1
#
_cell.length_a   1.000
_cell.length_b   1.000
_cell.length_c   1.000
_cell.angle_alpha   90.00
_cell.angle_beta   90.00
_cell.angle_gamma   90.00
#
_symmetry.space_group_name_H-M   'P 1'
#
loop_
_entity.id
_entity.type
_entity.pdbx_description
1 polymer ?
#
loop_
_entity_poly.entity_id
_entity_poly.type
_entity_poly.pdbx_seq_one_letter_code
_entity_poly.pdbx_strand_id
1 'polypeptide(L)' 'MSAEEAIFVGDHPMNDLQASRNAGLQDIWKRNEHIPLQVDVDGVIDNCGDLWKLIRSLSKII' A
#
# COMPACT_ATOMS: atom_id res chain seq x y z
N MET A 1 1.56 14.92 11.37
CA MET A 1 1.86 14.19 10.12
C MET A 1 3.32 13.83 10.12
N SER A 2 3.61 12.67 10.72
CA SER A 2 4.86 11.95 10.53
C SER A 2 4.70 10.92 9.40
N ALA A 3 5.80 10.28 8.99
CA ALA A 3 5.77 9.30 7.89
C ALA A 3 4.89 8.09 8.25
N GLU A 4 4.87 7.70 9.53
CA GLU A 4 4.11 6.57 10.06
C GLU A 4 2.58 6.81 10.04
N GLU A 5 2.16 8.07 9.87
CA GLU A 5 0.75 8.46 9.70
C GLU A 5 0.32 8.52 8.22
N ALA A 6 1.18 8.08 7.29
CA ALA A 6 0.93 8.11 5.86
C ALA A 6 1.08 6.72 5.22
N ILE A 7 0.26 6.47 4.19
CA ILE A 7 0.26 5.25 3.39
C ILE A 7 0.63 5.61 1.95
N PHE A 8 1.59 4.88 1.37
CA PHE A 8 1.87 4.91 -0.06
C PHE A 8 1.15 3.75 -0.78
N VAL A 9 0.56 4.04 -1.94
CA VAL A 9 -0.13 3.03 -2.77
C VAL A 9 0.53 3.00 -4.14
N GLY A 10 1.12 1.87 -4.52
CA GLY A 10 1.83 1.71 -5.79
C GLY A 10 1.88 0.26 -6.27
N ASP A 11 2.34 0.04 -7.50
CA ASP A 11 2.29 -1.27 -8.16
C ASP A 11 3.66 -1.91 -8.40
N HIS A 12 4.76 -1.17 -8.19
CA HIS A 12 6.12 -1.65 -8.36
C HIS A 12 6.80 -1.96 -7.00
N PRO A 13 7.15 -3.23 -6.70
CA PRO A 13 7.65 -3.63 -5.39
C PRO A 13 8.84 -2.83 -4.86
N MET A 14 9.85 -2.59 -5.70
CA MET A 14 11.05 -1.87 -5.27
C MET A 14 10.84 -0.35 -5.18
N ASN A 15 10.30 0.26 -6.23
CA ASN A 15 10.27 1.71 -6.38
C ASN A 15 9.16 2.37 -5.56
N ASP A 16 8.06 1.66 -5.37
CA ASP A 16 6.92 2.17 -4.63
C ASP A 16 6.99 1.70 -3.18
N LEU A 17 7.01 0.38 -2.97
CA LEU A 17 6.75 -0.23 -1.66
C LEU A 17 7.99 -0.24 -0.79
N GLN A 18 9.09 -0.82 -1.28
CA GLN A 18 10.35 -0.84 -0.52
C GLN A 18 10.86 0.59 -0.27
N ALA A 19 10.72 1.48 -1.24
CA ALA A 19 11.10 2.89 -1.08
C ALA A 19 10.23 3.62 -0.06
N SER A 20 8.90 3.45 -0.08
CA SER A 20 8.01 4.08 0.90
C SER A 20 8.27 3.56 2.31
N ARG A 21 8.50 2.25 2.46
CA ARG A 21 8.83 1.65 3.76
C ARG A 21 10.16 2.16 4.31
N ASN A 22 11.18 2.31 3.46
CA ASN A 22 12.47 2.90 3.83
C ASN A 22 12.33 4.37 4.26
N ALA A 23 11.32 5.08 3.76
CA ALA A 23 10.99 6.45 4.15
C ALA A 23 10.09 6.54 5.40
N GLY A 24 9.71 5.41 6.01
CA GLY A 24 8.90 5.33 7.23
C GLY A 24 7.39 5.32 7.00
N LEU A 25 6.93 5.18 5.74
CA LEU A 25 5.51 5.08 5.41
C LEU A 25 5.03 3.62 5.48
N GLN A 26 3.73 3.45 5.71
CA GLN A 26 3.03 2.20 5.43
C GLN A 26 2.86 2.01 3.93
N ASP A 27 2.76 0.77 3.46
CA ASP A 27 2.67 0.47 2.03
C ASP A 27 1.51 -0.44 1.64
N ILE A 28 0.93 -0.14 0.47
CA ILE A 28 -0.16 -0.92 -0.09
C ILE A 28 0.14 -1.21 -1.54
N TRP A 29 0.24 -2.50 -1.84
CA TRP A 29 0.46 -2.95 -3.20
C TRP A 29 -0.84 -2.92 -3.99
N LYS A 30 -0.90 -2.06 -5.01
CA LYS A 30 -1.83 -2.26 -6.11
C LYS A 30 -1.30 -3.43 -6.93
N ARG A 31 -1.94 -4.59 -6.81
CA ARG A 31 -1.50 -5.82 -7.47
C ARG A 31 -1.23 -5.57 -8.95
N ASN A 32 -0.12 -6.12 -9.42
CA ASN A 32 0.28 -6.11 -10.82
C ASN A 32 0.52 -7.55 -11.26
N GLU A 33 -0.34 -8.05 -12.15
CA GLU A 33 -0.28 -9.43 -12.66
C GLU A 33 1.01 -9.72 -13.44
N HIS A 34 1.70 -8.68 -13.92
CA HIS A 34 2.98 -8.83 -14.60
C HIS A 34 4.15 -9.07 -13.64
N ILE A 35 3.92 -8.98 -12.34
CA ILE A 35 4.93 -9.18 -11.29
C ILE A 35 4.60 -10.50 -10.57
N PRO A 36 5.25 -11.61 -10.94
CA PRO A 36 4.91 -12.95 -10.44
C PRO A 36 5.47 -13.23 -9.02
N LEU A 37 5.75 -12.17 -8.25
CA LEU A 37 6.39 -12.26 -6.94
C LEU A 37 5.36 -12.08 -5.84
N GLN A 38 5.53 -12.84 -4.75
CA GLN A 38 4.88 -12.51 -3.49
C GLN A 38 5.56 -11.27 -2.91
N VAL A 39 4.76 -10.26 -2.64
CA VAL A 39 5.24 -9.00 -2.06
C VAL A 39 4.74 -8.95 -0.62
N ASP A 40 5.67 -8.85 0.32
CA ASP A 40 5.33 -8.50 1.71
C ASP A 40 4.90 -7.03 1.72
N VAL A 41 3.75 -6.69 2.30
CA VAL A 41 3.18 -5.32 2.36
C VAL A 41 2.12 -5.24 3.45
N ASP A 42 1.83 -4.02 3.92
CA ASP A 42 0.78 -3.79 4.93
C ASP A 42 -0.64 -4.03 4.36
N GLY A 43 -0.82 -3.90 3.04
CA GLY A 43 -2.09 -4.18 2.39
C GLY A 43 -1.98 -4.43 0.89
N VAL A 44 -3.02 -5.02 0.32
CA VAL A 44 -3.13 -5.28 -1.12
C VAL A 44 -4.48 -4.81 -1.64
N ILE A 45 -4.48 -4.15 -2.79
CA ILE A 45 -5.69 -3.82 -3.55
C ILE A 45 -5.53 -4.30 -4.99
N ASP A 46 -6.62 -4.73 -5.62
CA ASP A 46 -6.56 -5.17 -7.03
C ASP A 46 -6.83 -4.01 -8.00
N ASN A 47 -7.58 -2.98 -7.55
CA ASN A 47 -7.87 -1.78 -8.34
C ASN A 47 -8.10 -0.55 -7.44
N CYS A 48 -8.11 0.65 -8.05
CA CYS A 48 -8.31 1.91 -7.34
C CYS A 48 -9.69 2.03 -6.66
N GLY A 49 -10.70 1.26 -7.09
CA GLY A 49 -12.00 1.21 -6.44
C GLY A 49 -11.95 0.56 -5.06
N ASP A 50 -11.02 -0.38 -4.84
CA ASP A 50 -10.83 -1.03 -3.54
C ASP A 50 -10.17 -0.12 -2.50
N LEU A 51 -9.45 0.93 -2.96
CA LEU A 51 -8.85 1.93 -2.07
C LEU A 51 -9.89 2.59 -1.17
N TRP A 52 -11.09 2.89 -1.71
CA TRP A 52 -12.18 3.46 -0.91
C TRP A 52 -12.66 2.52 0.18
N LYS A 53 -12.73 1.21 -0.10
CA LYS A 53 -13.16 0.20 0.88
C LYS A 53 -12.15 0.12 2.03
N LEU A 54 -10.88 0.10 1.67
CA LEU A 54 -9.76 0.06 2.60
C LEU A 54 -9.70 1.33 3.48
N ILE A 55 -9.76 2.53 2.89
CA ILE A 55 -9.76 3.79 3.68
C ILE A 55 -10.93 3.79 4.67
N ARG A 56 -12.10 3.32 4.24
CA ARG A 56 -13.28 3.20 5.12
C ARG A 56 -13.09 2.16 6.22
N SER A 57 -12.39 1.04 5.98
CA SER A 57 -12.11 0.09 7.06
C SER A 57 -11.13 0.63 8.09
N LEU A 58 -10.13 1.42 7.68
CA LEU A 58 -9.20 2.09 8.60
C LEU A 58 -9.92 3.13 9.47
N SER A 59 -10.81 3.94 8.88
CA SER A 59 -11.59 4.95 9.59
C SER A 59 -12.58 4.41 10.64
N LYS A 60 -12.87 3.10 10.63
CA LYS A 60 -13.73 2.44 11.63
C LYS A 60 -12.95 1.99 12.88
N ILE A 61 -11.63 2.09 12.84
CA ILE A 61 -10.71 1.60 13.87
C ILE A 61 -10.13 2.77 14.70
N ILE A 62 -10.23 4.00 14.19
CA ILE A 62 -9.81 5.26 14.84
C ILE A 62 -11.01 6.02 15.40
#